data_AF-A0A8X7TGK8-F1
#
_entry.id   AF-A0A8X7TGK8-F1
#
_cell.length_a   1.000
_cell.length_b   1.000
_cell.length_c   1.000
_cell.angle_alpha   90.00
_cell.angle_beta   90.00
_cell.angle_gamma   90.00
#
_symmetry.space_group_name_H-M   'P 1'
#
loop_
_entity.id
_entity.type
_entity.pdbx_description
1 polymer ?
#
loop_
_entity_poly.entity_id
_entity_poly.type
_entity_poly.pdbx_seq_one_letter_code
_entity_poly.pdbx_strand_id
1 'polypeptide(L)'
;MSGEEEEHTKLKIGDEFLKAKCLMNCEVSLILEHKVIEKSLQYVKRFSRYKNPDAVRQVREILSRHQFTEFELCVLGNLYLETAKEAVAMVPSLKTKEELIVIKRPRIY
;
A
#
# COMPACT_ATOMS: atom_id res chain seq x y z
N MET A 1 31.06 3.13 8.76
CA MET A 1 29.91 3.81 8.11
C MET A 1 28.83 2.81 7.66
N SER A 2 28.70 1.63 8.29
CA SER A 2 27.73 0.59 7.88
C SER A 2 26.50 0.46 8.79
N GLY A 3 26.45 1.19 9.92
CA GLY A 3 25.37 1.06 10.91
C GLY A 3 24.13 1.90 10.62
N GLU A 4 24.27 3.02 9.92
CA GLU A 4 23.15 3.97 9.67
C GLU A 4 22.29 3.54 8.47
N GLU A 5 22.88 2.88 7.46
CA GLU A 5 22.14 2.42 6.28
C GLU A 5 21.16 1.27 6.58
N GLU A 6 21.49 0.37 7.53
CA GLU A 6 20.58 -0.71 7.92
C GLU A 6 19.34 -0.20 8.66
N GLU A 7 19.44 0.94 9.34
CA GLU A 7 18.38 1.44 10.21
C GLU A 7 17.18 1.97 9.43
N HIS A 8 17.42 2.60 8.27
CA HIS A 8 16.40 3.07 7.34
C HIS A 8 15.66 1.96 6.58
N THR A 9 16.19 0.72 6.62
CA THR A 9 15.55 -0.43 5.96
C THR A 9 14.51 -1.13 6.84
N LYS A 10 14.41 -0.79 8.13
CA LYS A 10 13.48 -1.44 9.05
C LYS A 10 12.26 -0.54 9.29
N LEU A 11 11.07 -1.14 9.19
CA LEU A 11 9.83 -0.45 9.51
C LEU A 11 9.78 -0.18 11.02
N LYS A 12 9.90 1.10 11.41
CA LYS A 12 9.81 1.54 12.80
C LYS A 12 8.51 2.32 12.99
N ILE A 13 7.49 1.63 13.49
CA ILE A 13 6.21 2.22 13.88
C ILE A 13 5.90 1.79 15.31
N GLY A 14 5.07 2.56 16.03
CA GLY A 14 4.65 2.21 17.38
C GLY A 14 4.06 0.80 17.45
N ASP A 15 4.30 0.10 18.56
CA ASP A 15 3.91 -1.30 18.74
C ASP A 15 2.40 -1.51 18.58
N GLU A 16 1.60 -0.49 18.90
CA GLU A 16 0.15 -0.48 18.71
C GLU A 16 -0.26 -0.60 17.23
N PHE A 17 0.62 -0.21 16.30
CA PHE A 17 0.37 -0.24 14.86
C PHE A 17 0.97 -1.46 14.17
N LEU A 18 1.88 -2.20 14.81
CA LEU A 18 2.49 -3.40 14.21
C LEU A 18 1.47 -4.50 13.87
N LYS A 19 0.36 -4.55 14.62
CA LYS A 19 -0.76 -5.48 14.39
C LYS A 19 -1.97 -4.83 13.72
N ALA A 20 -1.92 -3.53 13.46
CA ALA A 20 -3.04 -2.82 12.86
C ALA A 20 -3.19 -3.19 11.38
N LYS A 21 -4.44 -3.28 10.91
CA LYS A 21 -4.73 -3.36 9.49
C LYS A 21 -4.64 -1.96 8.88
N CYS A 22 -3.93 -1.85 7.76
CA CYS A 22 -3.86 -0.60 7.01
C CYS A 22 -4.91 -0.61 5.89
N LEU A 23 -5.41 0.58 5.53
CA LEU A 23 -6.38 0.76 4.45
C LEU A 23 -5.75 1.55 3.30
N MET A 24 -5.94 1.07 2.08
CA MET A 24 -5.62 1.81 0.86
C MET A 24 -6.59 2.98 0.66
N ASN A 25 -6.18 3.99 -0.10
CA ASN A 25 -7.04 5.13 -0.41
C ASN A 25 -8.39 4.71 -1.00
N CYS A 26 -8.39 3.68 -1.86
CA CYS A 26 -9.60 3.13 -2.46
C CYS A 26 -10.54 2.46 -1.44
N GLU A 27 -10.00 1.74 -0.46
CA GLU A 27 -10.79 1.15 0.63
C GLU A 27 -11.40 2.26 1.50
N VAL A 28 -10.61 3.29 1.83
CA VAL A 28 -11.10 4.45 2.60
C VAL A 28 -12.16 5.22 1.81
N SER A 29 -12.03 5.35 0.50
CA SER A 29 -13.04 6.00 -0.35
C SER A 29 -14.40 5.32 -0.23
N LEU A 30 -14.44 3.99 -0.33
CA LEU A 30 -15.68 3.22 -0.18
C LEU A 30 -16.31 3.38 1.20
N ILE A 31 -15.48 3.42 2.25
CA ILE A 31 -15.97 3.59 3.63
C ILE A 31 -16.51 5.01 3.87
N LEU A 32 -15.82 6.03 3.34
CA LEU A 32 -16.18 7.43 3.56
C LEU A 32 -17.33 7.90 2.68
N GLU A 33 -17.71 7.18 1.62
CA GLU A 33 -18.92 7.50 0.84
C GLU A 33 -20.18 7.58 1.72
N HIS A 34 -20.19 6.87 2.84
CA HIS A 34 -21.29 6.85 3.79
C HIS A 34 -21.09 7.76 5.02
N LYS A 35 -20.05 8.62 5.05
CA LYS A 35 -19.70 9.46 6.21
C LYS A 35 -19.44 10.93 5.85
N VAL A 36 -19.75 11.85 6.78
CA VAL A 36 -19.54 13.30 6.60
C VAL A 36 -18.11 13.69 7.01
N ILE A 37 -17.13 13.38 6.15
CA ILE A 37 -15.74 13.85 6.29
C ILE A 37 -15.26 14.38 4.93
N GLU A 38 -15.68 15.59 4.56
CA GLU A 38 -15.58 16.12 3.20
C GLU A 38 -14.13 16.20 2.67
N LYS A 39 -13.19 16.74 3.46
CA LYS A 39 -11.79 16.90 3.02
C LYS A 39 -11.12 15.55 2.77
N SER A 40 -11.31 14.59 3.68
CA SER A 40 -10.77 13.23 3.53
C SER A 40 -11.42 12.52 2.36
N LEU A 41 -12.75 12.63 2.20
CA LEU A 41 -13.47 12.06 1.06
C LEU A 41 -12.97 12.63 -0.27
N GLN A 42 -12.71 13.94 -0.34
CA GLN A 42 -12.18 14.58 -1.54
C GLN A 42 -10.77 14.07 -1.88
N TYR A 43 -9.89 13.94 -0.87
CA TYR A 43 -8.55 13.39 -1.06
C TYR A 43 -8.61 11.96 -1.59
N VAL A 44 -9.35 11.07 -0.92
CA VAL A 44 -9.41 9.67 -1.31
C VAL A 44 -10.10 9.49 -2.66
N LYS A 45 -11.14 10.25 -2.99
CA LYS A 45 -11.76 10.19 -4.33
C LYS A 45 -10.81 10.63 -5.44
N ARG A 46 -9.91 11.59 -5.15
CA ARG A 46 -8.92 12.07 -6.11
C ARG A 46 -7.78 11.09 -6.33
N PHE A 47 -7.30 10.45 -5.27
CA PHE A 47 -6.10 9.60 -5.30
C PHE A 47 -6.40 8.09 -5.27
N SER A 48 -7.67 7.69 -5.20
CA SER A 48 -8.06 6.28 -5.35
C SER A 48 -7.95 5.85 -6.80
N ARG A 49 -7.08 4.86 -7.03
CA ARG A 49 -6.92 4.23 -8.35
C ARG A 49 -8.14 3.41 -8.74
N TYR A 50 -8.68 2.66 -7.79
CA TYR A 50 -9.78 1.73 -7.99
C TYR A 50 -11.05 2.32 -7.38
N LYS A 51 -12.12 2.38 -8.18
CA LYS A 51 -13.44 2.88 -7.75
C LYS A 51 -14.47 1.77 -7.64
N ASN A 52 -14.30 0.69 -8.41
CA ASN A 52 -15.16 -0.49 -8.33
C ASN A 52 -14.83 -1.27 -7.04
N PRO A 53 -15.79 -1.51 -6.14
CA PRO A 53 -15.60 -2.33 -4.94
C PRO A 53 -14.97 -3.70 -5.21
N ASP A 54 -15.35 -4.37 -6.30
CA ASP A 54 -14.80 -5.68 -6.66
C ASP A 54 -13.33 -5.58 -7.08
N ALA A 55 -12.96 -4.49 -7.75
CA ALA A 55 -11.57 -4.21 -8.11
C ALA A 55 -10.72 -3.96 -6.85
N VAL A 56 -11.25 -3.17 -5.91
CA VAL A 56 -10.59 -2.90 -4.63
C VAL A 56 -10.34 -4.19 -3.87
N ARG A 57 -11.36 -5.05 -3.78
CA ARG A 57 -11.26 -6.36 -3.13
C ARG A 57 -10.23 -7.27 -3.80
N GLN A 58 -10.24 -7.37 -5.13
CA GLN A 58 -9.30 -8.21 -5.87
C GLN A 58 -7.85 -7.75 -5.68
N VAL A 59 -7.59 -6.44 -5.71
CA VAL A 59 -6.25 -5.89 -5.44
C VAL A 59 -5.80 -6.25 -4.03
N ARG A 60 -6.69 -6.08 -3.04
CA ARG A 60 -6.41 -6.44 -1.65
C ARG A 60 -6.06 -7.92 -1.51
N GLU A 61 -6.85 -8.80 -2.10
CA GLU A 61 -6.62 -10.25 -2.07
C GLU A 61 -5.31 -10.65 -2.74
N ILE A 62 -4.97 -10.06 -3.89
CA ILE A 62 -3.72 -10.34 -4.61
C ILE A 62 -2.52 -9.92 -3.76
N LEU A 63 -2.50 -8.68 -3.27
CA LEU A 63 -1.36 -8.18 -2.49
C LEU A 63 -1.20 -8.95 -1.16
N SER A 64 -2.31 -9.38 -0.55
CA SER A 64 -2.30 -10.14 0.71
C SER A 64 -1.75 -11.57 0.57
N ARG A 65 -1.61 -12.10 -0.66
CA ARG A 65 -0.97 -13.42 -0.90
C ARG A 65 0.54 -13.38 -0.76
N HIS A 66 1.13 -12.17 -0.78
CA HIS A 66 2.57 -11.97 -0.63
C HIS A 66 2.93 -11.64 0.81
N GLN A 67 4.18 -11.86 1.18
CA GLN A 67 4.70 -11.65 2.54
C GLN A 67 5.05 -10.17 2.80
N PHE A 68 4.16 -9.25 2.43
CA PHE A 68 4.28 -7.83 2.72
C PHE A 68 3.71 -7.51 4.10
N THR A 69 4.29 -6.51 4.78
CA THR A 69 3.64 -5.93 5.96
C THR A 69 2.38 -5.16 5.53
N GLU A 70 1.47 -4.90 6.47
CA GLU A 70 0.26 -4.11 6.19
C GLU A 70 0.58 -2.71 5.64
N PHE A 71 1.65 -2.10 6.14
CA PHE A 71 2.17 -0.83 5.65
C PHE A 71 2.66 -0.94 4.20
N GLU A 72 3.57 -1.88 3.92
CA GLU A 72 4.12 -2.11 2.58
C GLU A 72 3.02 -2.36 1.55
N LEU A 73 2.05 -3.21 1.89
CA LEU A 73 0.92 -3.53 1.05
C LEU A 73 0.13 -2.27 0.65
N CYS A 74 -0.20 -1.41 1.61
CA CYS A 74 -0.99 -0.22 1.34
C CYS A 74 -0.21 0.83 0.54
N VAL A 75 1.09 0.96 0.78
CA VAL A 75 1.93 1.87 0.00
C VAL A 75 2.01 1.41 -1.46
N LEU A 76 2.22 0.11 -1.70
CA LEU A 76 2.20 -0.48 -3.04
C LEU A 76 0.83 -0.26 -3.74
N GLY A 77 -0.27 -0.41 -3.01
CA GLY A 77 -1.62 -0.16 -3.52
C GLY A 77 -1.90 1.31 -3.87
N ASN A 78 -1.22 2.25 -3.20
CA ASN A 78 -1.47 3.69 -3.34
C ASN A 78 -0.54 4.39 -4.36
N LEU A 79 0.76 4.03 -4.40
CA LEU A 79 1.79 4.87 -5.03
C LEU A 79 2.02 4.64 -6.53
N TYR A 80 1.20 3.81 -7.20
CA TYR A 80 1.30 3.59 -8.66
C TYR A 80 2.73 3.24 -9.13
N LEU A 81 3.41 2.37 -8.40
CA LEU A 81 4.80 2.03 -8.72
C LEU A 81 4.83 1.15 -9.99
N GLU A 82 5.74 1.43 -10.91
CA GLU A 82 5.87 0.70 -12.19
C GLU A 82 7.00 -0.32 -12.16
N THR A 83 8.01 -0.12 -11.30
CA THR A 83 9.16 -1.02 -11.18
C THR A 83 9.46 -1.40 -9.74
N ALA A 84 10.07 -2.58 -9.55
CA ALA A 84 10.52 -3.02 -8.22
C ALA A 84 11.54 -2.04 -7.61
N LYS A 85 12.42 -1.47 -8.44
CA LYS A 85 13.38 -0.43 -8.03
C LYS A 85 12.71 0.82 -7.48
N GLU A 86 11.66 1.29 -8.15
CA GLU A 86 10.87 2.44 -7.69
C GLU A 86 10.19 2.12 -6.35
N ALA A 87 9.63 0.92 -6.22
CA ALA A 87 9.02 0.46 -4.98
C ALA A 87 10.02 0.41 -3.81
N VAL A 88 11.22 -0.12 -4.03
CA VAL A 88 12.29 -0.15 -3.03
C VAL A 88 12.80 1.25 -2.71
N ALA A 89 12.89 2.15 -3.70
CA ALA A 89 13.27 3.54 -3.47
C ALA A 89 12.26 4.30 -2.60
N MET A 90 10.97 4.05 -2.80
CA MET A 90 9.89 4.66 -2.00
C MET A 90 9.67 3.98 -0.65
N VAL A 91 9.92 2.66 -0.57
CA VAL A 91 9.75 1.84 0.62
C VAL A 91 10.99 0.97 0.83
N PRO A 92 12.03 1.48 1.51
CA PRO A 92 13.30 0.76 1.67
C PRO A 92 13.19 -0.60 2.37
N SER A 93 12.15 -0.83 3.18
CA SER A 93 11.90 -2.13 3.82
C SER A 93 11.55 -3.26 2.84
N LEU A 94 11.24 -2.91 1.59
CA LEU A 94 11.02 -3.87 0.51
C LEU A 94 12.31 -4.43 -0.10
N LYS A 95 13.50 -3.92 0.27
CA LYS A 95 14.78 -4.31 -0.35
C LYS A 95 15.02 -5.83 -0.35
N THR A 96 14.61 -6.54 0.70
CA THR A 96 14.74 -8.01 0.80
C THR A 96 13.62 -8.79 0.10
N LYS A 97 12.63 -8.08 -0.44
CA LYS A 97 11.42 -8.62 -1.07
C LYS A 97 11.28 -8.20 -2.53
N GLU A 98 12.32 -7.63 -3.14
CA GLU A 98 12.29 -7.06 -4.49
C GLU A 98 11.77 -8.06 -5.53
N GLU A 99 12.14 -9.33 -5.41
CA GLU A 99 11.69 -10.41 -6.29
C GLU A 99 10.18 -10.73 -6.16
N LEU A 100 9.58 -10.44 -5.01
CA LEU A 100 8.14 -10.60 -4.78
C LEU A 100 7.33 -9.45 -5.39
N ILE A 101 7.99 -8.34 -5.75
CA ILE A 101 7.39 -7.19 -6.41
C ILE A 101 7.22 -7.52 -7.90
N VAL A 102 6.39 -8.52 -8.17
CA VAL A 102 5.91 -8.81 -9.51
C VAL A 102 4.77 -7.84 -9.78
N ILE A 103 5.08 -6.66 -10.33
CA ILE A 103 4.09 -5.68 -10.80
C ILE A 103 3.46 -6.23 -12.09
N LYS A 104 2.83 -7.40 -12.01
CA LYS A 104 1.83 -7.82 -12.99
C LYS A 104 0.58 -7.08 -12.62
N ARG A 105 0.41 -5.90 -13.23
CA ARG A 105 -0.84 -5.12 -13.14
C ARG A 105 -1.99 -6.12 -13.33
N PRO A 106 -2.86 -6.33 -12.34
CA PRO A 106 -4.06 -7.10 -12.61
C PRO A 106 -4.79 -6.32 -13.70
N ARG A 107 -5.02 -6.95 -14.86
CA ARG A 107 -5.97 -6.45 -15.84
C ARG A 107 -7.34 -6.65 -15.20
N ILE A 108 -7.72 -5.72 -14.33
CA ILE A 108 -9.06 -5.67 -13.77
C ILE A 108 -9.92 -5.06 -14.87
N TYR A 109 -10.68 -5.90 -15.55
CA TYR A 109 -11.69 -5.51 -16.54
C TYR A 109 -12.95 -5.00 -15.84
#